data_AF-A0A8H3HJE1-F1
#
_entry.id   AF-A0A8H3HJE1-F1
#
_cell.length_a   1.000
_cell.length_b   1.000
_cell.length_c   1.000
_cell.angle_alpha   90.00
_cell.angle_beta   90.00
_cell.angle_gamma   90.00
#
_symmetry.space_group_name_H-M   'P 1'
#
loop_
_entity.id
_entity.type
_entity.pdbx_description
1 polymer ?
#
loop_
_entity_poly.entity_id
_entity_poly.type
_entity_poly.pdbx_seq_one_letter_code
_entity_poly.pdbx_strand_id
1 'polypeptide(L)'
;MPYTHTQDMEYYKGRAIRIRSKELSGVLPGTQDLLSFLKNFGIILDLRVFCLKNGVQNVEPPNNAIVIFKSRAPVPQLLNSSQNETDECFWRTYSTTARPIFWSKETTGAVSRLFSEMVDKLVGLRSKVWPLDSGYTSLPDNSQLHTDKSQIPALTRPNSGDIGPPAKRSRTECRTGDGAVDSATYLVTTPNSSRTSSDTPESPEWMRRQISRLEAELDTARAACDLAISEQDVIRKAYQAEQNARREATAQKSAAEAAVSRKEVEQGRLRAELEAALFQKSALMDDVELLHGRLTATEERLKIVQSSSNESARSDERFSSLKLELEEAQDRAHKLQLQKSRLEAQQGIKSETTELDDARAKIKQLKSEVKRFKSDFASIQGRLESTQKSLETKERKCSSTRRRYESTKVKLGIYKARLENEQILMQKLKDTLTPEAYRSLGATHETLGAFLSAIGLPPANKEGSPGPKEESD
;
A
#
# COMPACT_ATOMS: atom_id res chain seq x y z
N MET A 1 -16.96 29.94 -0.06
CA MET A 1 -17.92 28.85 -0.30
C MET A 1 -17.65 27.73 0.71
N PRO A 2 -18.62 27.34 1.56
CA PRO A 2 -18.46 26.18 2.42
C PRO A 2 -18.37 24.92 1.55
N TYR A 3 -17.33 24.10 1.75
CA TYR A 3 -17.23 22.79 1.10
C TYR A 3 -18.38 21.91 1.58
N THR A 4 -18.98 21.14 0.67
CA THR A 4 -19.93 20.11 1.10
C THR A 4 -19.15 18.99 1.80
N HIS A 5 -19.76 18.35 2.81
CA HIS A 5 -19.13 17.22 3.52
C HIS A 5 -18.57 16.17 2.53
N THR A 6 -19.25 15.95 1.40
CA THR A 6 -18.79 15.04 0.34
C THR A 6 -17.48 15.49 -0.32
N GLN A 7 -17.30 16.80 -0.55
CA GLN A 7 -16.05 17.36 -1.09
C GLN A 7 -14.91 17.24 -0.08
N ASP A 8 -15.16 17.50 1.20
CA ASP A 8 -14.14 17.33 2.26
C ASP A 8 -13.71 15.87 2.38
N MET A 9 -14.65 14.93 2.28
CA MET A 9 -14.35 13.50 2.29
C MET A 9 -13.46 13.08 1.12
N GLU A 10 -13.78 13.48 -0.11
CA GLU A 10 -12.92 13.19 -1.28
C GLU A 10 -11.56 13.90 -1.17
N TYR A 11 -11.53 15.12 -0.64
CA TYR A 11 -10.29 15.85 -0.37
C TYR A 11 -9.38 15.08 0.59
N TYR A 12 -9.88 14.61 1.73
CA TYR A 12 -9.06 13.87 2.69
C TYR A 12 -8.78 12.42 2.26
N LYS A 13 -9.66 11.81 1.46
CA LYS A 13 -9.48 10.44 0.95
C LYS A 13 -8.21 10.33 0.11
N GLY A 14 -7.94 11.32 -0.74
CA GLY A 14 -6.68 11.39 -1.49
C GLY A 14 -5.43 11.62 -0.62
N ARG A 15 -5.58 11.91 0.67
CA ARG A 15 -4.50 12.17 1.64
C ARG A 15 -4.43 11.10 2.73
N ALA A 16 -5.26 10.07 2.65
CA ALA A 16 -5.42 9.10 3.70
C ALA A 16 -4.95 7.72 3.27
N ILE A 17 -4.33 7.00 4.21
CA ILE A 17 -3.87 5.63 4.02
C ILE A 17 -4.37 4.77 5.17
N ARG A 18 -4.74 3.53 4.84
CA ARG A 18 -4.95 2.47 5.81
C ARG A 18 -3.70 1.61 5.92
N ILE A 19 -3.16 1.48 7.12
CA ILE A 19 -2.08 0.53 7.44
C ILE A 19 -2.71 -0.64 8.19
N ARG A 20 -2.39 -1.87 7.81
CA ARG A 20 -2.90 -3.06 8.47
C ARG A 20 -1.82 -4.11 8.66
N SER A 21 -1.99 -4.94 9.69
CA SER A 21 -1.23 -6.18 9.79
C SER A 21 -1.52 -7.09 8.58
N LYS A 22 -0.51 -7.78 8.09
CA LYS A 22 -0.64 -8.82 7.05
C LYS A 22 -1.32 -10.06 7.59
N GLU A 23 -1.03 -10.39 8.85
CA GLU A 23 -1.66 -11.50 9.57
C GLU A 23 -2.98 -11.04 10.20
N LEU A 24 -4.00 -11.89 10.16
CA LEU A 24 -5.32 -11.59 10.73
C LEU A 24 -5.27 -11.31 12.24
N SER A 25 -4.33 -11.96 12.94
CA SER A 25 -4.05 -11.80 14.38
C SER A 25 -2.84 -10.92 14.68
N GLY A 26 -2.18 -10.37 13.66
CA GLY A 26 -0.97 -9.60 13.87
C GLY A 26 -1.25 -8.23 14.49
N VAL A 27 -0.28 -7.77 15.29
CA VAL A 27 -0.38 -6.53 16.07
C VAL A 27 0.39 -5.44 15.34
N LEU A 28 -0.23 -4.27 15.15
CA LEU A 28 0.49 -3.11 14.63
C LEU A 28 1.57 -2.65 15.62
N PRO A 29 2.67 -2.07 15.12
CA PRO A 29 3.64 -1.41 15.97
C PRO A 29 2.97 -0.33 16.83
N GLY A 30 3.60 0.02 17.95
CA GLY A 30 3.09 1.04 18.84
C GLY A 30 2.85 2.35 18.10
N THR A 31 1.83 3.12 18.53
CA THR A 31 1.47 4.39 17.88
C THR A 31 2.69 5.32 17.70
N GLN A 32 3.64 5.30 18.64
CA GLN A 32 4.85 6.10 18.59
C GLN A 32 5.85 5.64 17.52
N ASP A 33 6.03 4.33 17.36
CA ASP A 33 6.90 3.75 16.33
C ASP A 33 6.31 4.04 14.95
N LEU A 34 5.00 3.84 14.82
CA LEU A 34 4.27 4.15 13.60
C LEU A 34 4.35 5.64 13.26
N LEU A 35 4.16 6.54 14.23
CA LEU A 35 4.34 7.99 14.02
C LEU A 35 5.76 8.34 13.61
N SER A 36 6.77 7.75 14.25
CA SER A 36 8.18 8.05 13.97
C SER A 36 8.56 7.61 12.56
N PHE A 37 8.09 6.44 12.14
CA PHE A 37 8.23 5.96 10.77
C PHE A 37 7.51 6.87 9.76
N LEU A 38 6.24 7.21 10.03
CA LEU A 38 5.40 7.97 9.09
C LEU A 38 5.82 9.45 8.95
N LYS A 39 6.50 10.02 9.94
CA LYS A 39 7.07 11.38 9.86
C LYS A 39 8.07 11.54 8.72
N ASN A 40 8.74 10.46 8.31
CA ASN A 40 9.69 10.50 7.19
C ASN A 40 9.01 10.71 5.84
N PHE A 41 7.69 10.50 5.74
CA PHE A 41 6.93 10.66 4.51
C PHE A 41 6.21 12.01 4.44
N GLY A 42 5.82 12.60 5.57
CA GLY A 42 5.19 13.92 5.58
C GLY A 42 4.51 14.32 6.90
N ILE A 43 3.88 15.49 6.89
CA ILE A 43 3.16 16.02 8.05
C ILE A 43 1.83 15.27 8.23
N ILE A 44 1.66 14.63 9.38
CA ILE A 44 0.46 13.88 9.76
C ILE A 44 -0.54 14.84 10.41
N LEU A 45 -1.79 14.87 9.92
CA LEU A 45 -2.89 15.64 10.50
C LEU A 45 -3.60 14.87 11.61
N ASP A 46 -3.87 13.58 11.37
CA ASP A 46 -4.49 12.70 12.36
C ASP A 46 -4.06 11.25 12.10
N LEU A 47 -3.93 10.47 13.18
CA LEU A 47 -3.62 9.05 13.17
C LEU A 47 -4.54 8.37 14.17
N ARG A 48 -5.32 7.40 13.70
CA ARG A 48 -6.11 6.52 14.56
C ARG A 48 -5.68 5.08 14.38
N VAL A 49 -5.40 4.41 15.49
CA VAL A 49 -5.08 2.99 15.54
C VAL A 49 -6.25 2.27 16.21
N PHE A 50 -6.69 1.14 15.65
CA PHE A 50 -7.88 0.41 16.09
C PHE A 50 -7.78 -1.08 15.71
N CYS A 51 -8.59 -1.92 16.37
CA CYS A 51 -8.69 -3.34 16.03
C CYS A 51 -9.95 -3.61 15.21
N LEU A 52 -9.83 -4.38 14.14
CA LEU A 52 -10.93 -4.93 13.36
C LEU A 52 -10.83 -6.46 13.31
N LYS A 53 -11.88 -7.13 13.73
CA LYS A 53 -12.06 -8.58 13.54
C LYS A 53 -13.40 -8.80 12.86
N ASN A 54 -13.42 -9.51 11.74
CA ASN A 54 -14.64 -9.76 10.97
C ASN A 54 -15.46 -8.49 10.63
N GLY A 55 -14.77 -7.37 10.39
CA GLY A 55 -15.40 -6.08 10.06
C GLY A 55 -15.95 -5.28 11.26
N VAL A 56 -15.90 -5.82 12.48
CA VAL A 56 -16.36 -5.17 13.71
C VAL A 56 -15.17 -4.66 14.51
N GLN A 57 -15.34 -3.48 15.14
CA GLN A 57 -14.31 -2.88 15.99
C GLN A 57 -14.26 -3.59 17.35
N ASN A 58 -13.09 -4.11 17.71
CA ASN A 58 -12.89 -4.85 18.97
C ASN A 58 -11.88 -4.15 19.89
N VAL A 59 -11.83 -4.57 21.16
CA VAL A 59 -10.90 -4.07 22.19
C VAL A 59 -9.55 -4.81 22.18
N GLU A 60 -9.35 -5.71 21.22
CA GLU A 60 -8.10 -6.43 21.01
C GLU A 60 -6.93 -5.50 20.60
N PRO A 61 -5.68 -5.98 20.64
CA PRO A 61 -4.54 -5.21 20.14
C PRO A 61 -4.82 -4.67 18.73
N PRO A 62 -4.44 -3.41 18.47
CA PRO A 62 -4.75 -2.77 17.20
C PRO A 62 -4.07 -3.50 16.04
N ASN A 63 -4.83 -3.85 15.02
CA ASN A 63 -4.34 -4.48 13.80
C ASN A 63 -4.56 -3.59 12.55
N ASN A 64 -5.19 -2.43 12.72
CA ASN A 64 -5.45 -1.44 11.68
C ASN A 64 -5.14 -0.01 12.16
N ALA A 65 -4.69 0.83 11.24
CA ALA A 65 -4.50 2.25 11.46
C ALA A 65 -4.97 3.03 10.23
N ILE A 66 -5.53 4.22 10.47
CA ILE A 66 -5.81 5.22 9.43
C ILE A 66 -4.94 6.44 9.73
N VAL A 67 -4.19 6.87 8.72
CA VAL A 67 -3.42 8.12 8.74
C VAL A 67 -3.95 9.07 7.69
N ILE A 68 -4.09 10.34 8.07
CA ILE A 68 -4.40 11.44 7.17
C ILE A 68 -3.20 12.39 7.16
N PHE A 69 -2.61 12.61 5.98
CA PHE A 69 -1.52 13.55 5.78
C PHE A 69 -2.02 14.96 5.43
N LYS A 70 -1.17 15.97 5.66
CA LYS A 70 -1.45 17.36 5.29
C LYS A 70 -1.49 17.55 3.77
N SER A 71 -0.58 16.89 3.05
CA SER A 71 -0.48 16.90 1.59
C SER A 71 -0.76 15.51 0.99
N ARG A 72 -1.00 15.46 -0.32
CA ARG A 72 -1.24 14.20 -1.06
C ARG A 72 0.05 13.46 -1.43
N ALA A 73 1.18 14.16 -1.52
CA ALA A 73 2.48 13.62 -1.92
C ALA A 73 2.98 12.39 -1.12
N PRO A 74 2.78 12.29 0.22
CA PRO A 74 3.23 11.15 1.01
C PRO A 74 2.53 9.83 0.65
N VAL A 75 1.31 9.91 0.11
CA VAL A 75 0.45 8.74 -0.12
C VAL A 75 1.08 7.75 -1.12
N PRO A 76 1.41 8.14 -2.37
CA PRO A 76 2.04 7.21 -3.32
C PRO A 76 3.40 6.71 -2.84
N GLN A 77 4.20 7.55 -2.17
CA GLN A 77 5.51 7.16 -1.63
C GLN A 77 5.38 6.05 -0.57
N LEU A 78 4.40 6.18 0.34
CA LEU A 78 4.15 5.19 1.38
C LEU A 78 3.61 3.87 0.79
N LEU A 79 2.73 3.95 -0.21
CA LEU A 79 2.20 2.77 -0.91
C LEU A 79 3.32 2.03 -1.65
N ASN A 80 4.19 2.75 -2.37
CA ASN A 80 5.32 2.16 -3.08
C ASN A 80 6.34 1.56 -2.09
N SER A 81 6.61 2.25 -0.98
CA SER A 81 7.47 1.72 0.09
C SER A 81 6.92 0.43 0.68
N SER A 82 5.59 0.32 0.85
CA SER A 82 4.96 -0.91 1.34
C SER A 82 4.94 -2.05 0.33
N GLN A 83 5.04 -1.78 -0.98
CA GLN A 83 5.09 -2.83 -2.01
C GLN A 83 6.52 -3.34 -2.23
N ASN A 84 7.51 -2.46 -2.11
CA ASN A 84 8.92 -2.77 -2.32
C ASN A 84 9.61 -3.12 -1.00
N GLU A 85 9.21 -4.23 -0.40
CA GLU A 85 9.72 -4.64 0.90
C GLU A 85 11.14 -5.22 0.81
N THR A 86 12.09 -4.62 1.54
CA THR A 86 13.43 -5.17 1.74
C THR A 86 13.53 -5.90 3.07
N ASP A 87 14.55 -6.75 3.24
CA ASP A 87 14.71 -7.60 4.44
C ASP A 87 14.75 -6.79 5.76
N GLU A 88 15.17 -5.52 5.70
CA GLU A 88 15.31 -4.63 6.85
C GLU A 88 14.24 -3.52 6.92
N CYS A 89 13.22 -3.53 6.05
CA CYS A 89 12.23 -2.45 6.05
C CYS A 89 11.17 -2.61 7.14
N PHE A 90 10.64 -1.47 7.61
CA PHE A 90 9.58 -1.39 8.61
C PHE A 90 8.40 -2.33 8.33
N TRP A 91 7.99 -2.44 7.06
CA TRP A 91 6.86 -3.26 6.63
C TRP A 91 7.08 -4.74 6.91
N ARG A 92 8.30 -5.24 6.68
CA ARG A 92 8.66 -6.63 6.92
C ARG A 92 8.91 -6.92 8.39
N THR A 93 9.62 -6.02 9.08
CA THR A 93 9.90 -6.15 10.53
C THR A 93 8.62 -6.26 11.36
N TYR A 94 7.58 -5.51 11.01
CA TYR A 94 6.30 -5.52 11.73
C TYR A 94 5.19 -6.32 11.03
N SER A 95 5.49 -7.02 9.94
CA SER A 95 4.49 -7.73 9.12
C SER A 95 3.27 -6.85 8.79
N THR A 96 3.50 -5.60 8.38
CA THR A 96 2.44 -4.62 8.06
C THR A 96 2.42 -4.25 6.59
N THR A 97 1.29 -3.74 6.10
CA THR A 97 1.14 -3.25 4.73
C THR A 97 0.26 -2.00 4.69
N ALA A 98 0.62 -1.05 3.84
CA ALA A 98 -0.18 0.12 3.53
C ALA A 98 -1.11 -0.14 2.34
N ARG A 99 -2.36 0.32 2.44
CA ARG A 99 -3.35 0.22 1.37
C ARG A 99 -4.13 1.53 1.21
N PRO A 100 -4.58 1.85 -0.02
CA PRO A 100 -5.53 2.94 -0.23
C PRO A 100 -6.83 2.66 0.53
N ILE A 101 -7.52 3.72 0.96
CA ILE A 101 -8.86 3.60 1.52
C ILE A 101 -9.85 3.42 0.37
N PHE A 102 -10.16 2.16 0.06
CA PHE A 102 -11.22 1.81 -0.90
C PHE A 102 -12.56 1.69 -0.18
N TRP A 103 -13.58 2.39 -0.69
CA TRP A 103 -14.96 2.23 -0.24
C TRP A 103 -15.61 1.12 -1.09
N SER A 104 -15.23 -0.13 -0.83
CA SER A 104 -15.92 -1.29 -1.38
C SER A 104 -17.01 -1.75 -0.42
N LYS A 105 -18.16 -2.21 -0.94
CA LYS A 105 -19.36 -2.58 -0.17
C LYS A 105 -19.08 -3.57 1.00
N GLU A 106 -18.03 -4.37 0.92
CA GLU A 106 -17.73 -5.45 1.87
C GLU A 106 -16.88 -5.03 3.09
N THR A 107 -16.19 -3.89 3.04
CA THR A 107 -15.30 -3.43 4.14
C THR A 107 -15.79 -2.16 4.85
N THR A 108 -17.00 -1.73 4.53
CA THR A 108 -17.44 -0.32 4.64
C THR A 108 -17.84 0.16 6.03
N GLY A 109 -18.13 -0.71 7.01
CA GLY A 109 -18.75 -0.25 8.26
C GLY A 109 -17.81 0.60 9.13
N ALA A 110 -16.89 -0.08 9.81
CA ALA A 110 -16.09 0.55 10.86
C ALA A 110 -15.01 1.50 10.31
N VAL A 111 -14.33 1.14 9.20
CA VAL A 111 -13.28 1.98 8.59
C VAL A 111 -13.86 3.29 8.07
N SER A 112 -14.99 3.23 7.36
CA SER A 112 -15.63 4.44 6.83
C SER A 112 -16.12 5.35 7.94
N ARG A 113 -16.74 4.79 8.99
CA ARG A 113 -17.22 5.56 10.15
C ARG A 113 -16.06 6.28 10.85
N LEU A 114 -14.98 5.56 11.14
CA LEU A 114 -13.79 6.14 11.78
C LEU A 114 -13.15 7.22 10.91
N PHE A 115 -13.07 7.00 9.59
CA PHE A 115 -12.55 7.99 8.66
C PHE A 115 -13.42 9.25 8.62
N SER A 116 -14.75 9.12 8.52
CA SER A 116 -15.67 10.26 8.58
C SER A 116 -15.50 11.05 9.87
N GLU A 117 -15.43 10.39 11.04
CA GLU A 117 -15.20 11.06 12.32
C GLU A 117 -13.87 11.83 12.37
N MET A 118 -12.81 11.32 11.73
CA MET A 118 -11.54 12.02 11.61
C MET A 118 -11.68 13.27 10.73
N VAL A 119 -12.38 13.15 9.59
CA VAL A 119 -12.63 14.26 8.67
C VAL A 119 -13.46 15.34 9.35
N ASP A 120 -14.54 15.00 10.03
CA ASP A 120 -15.39 15.96 10.76
C ASP A 120 -14.60 16.74 11.81
N LYS A 121 -13.73 16.04 12.54
CA LYS A 121 -12.83 16.67 13.51
C LYS A 121 -11.85 17.64 12.84
N LEU A 122 -11.28 17.27 11.69
CA LEU A 122 -10.35 18.12 10.94
C LEU A 122 -11.06 19.35 10.34
N VAL A 123 -12.25 19.17 9.79
CA VAL A 123 -13.09 20.27 9.28
C VAL A 123 -13.48 21.22 10.42
N GLY A 124 -13.87 20.67 11.58
CA GLY A 124 -14.18 21.44 12.78
C GLY A 124 -12.99 22.19 13.39
N LEU A 125 -11.76 21.70 13.19
CA LEU A 125 -10.54 22.42 13.57
C LEU A 125 -10.24 23.56 12.58
N ARG A 126 -10.42 23.32 11.27
CA ARG A 126 -10.23 24.34 10.23
C ARG A 126 -11.18 25.52 10.41
N SER A 127 -12.42 25.27 10.80
CA SER A 127 -13.42 26.34 11.02
C SER A 127 -13.16 27.17 12.28
N LYS A 128 -12.51 26.61 13.31
CA LYS A 128 -12.20 27.33 14.57
C LYS A 128 -10.96 28.21 14.50
N VAL A 129 -10.05 27.95 13.56
CA VAL A 129 -8.78 28.68 13.43
C VAL A 129 -8.93 29.96 12.58
N TRP A 130 -10.05 30.15 11.88
CA TRP A 130 -10.35 31.37 11.13
C TRP A 130 -11.56 32.13 11.66
N PRO A 131 -11.34 32.95 12.69
CA PRO A 131 -12.01 34.25 12.75
C PRO A 131 -10.96 35.33 13.05
N LEU A 132 -10.04 35.57 12.12
CA LEU A 132 -9.27 36.82 12.11
C LEU A 132 -9.38 37.45 10.71
N ASP A 133 -10.25 38.44 10.66
CA ASP A 133 -10.18 39.67 9.87
C ASP A 133 -9.00 39.71 8.88
N SER A 134 -9.26 39.30 7.64
CA SER A 134 -8.32 39.44 6.54
C SER A 134 -9.05 40.07 5.37
N GLY A 135 -9.22 41.39 5.44
CA GLY A 135 -9.51 42.27 4.32
C GLY A 135 -8.33 42.32 3.34
N TYR A 136 -7.95 41.17 2.78
CA TYR A 136 -7.06 41.09 1.64
C TYR A 136 -7.83 40.52 0.45
N THR A 137 -7.91 41.40 -0.54
CA THR A 137 -8.38 41.26 -1.90
C THR A 137 -8.21 39.85 -2.46
N SER A 138 -9.34 39.32 -2.91
CA SER A 138 -9.47 38.21 -3.85
C SER A 138 -8.39 38.26 -4.94
N LEU A 139 -7.48 37.29 -4.93
CA LEU A 139 -6.64 36.98 -6.08
C LEU A 139 -7.52 36.30 -7.16
N PRO A 140 -7.34 36.63 -8.45
CA PRO A 140 -8.27 36.22 -9.48
C PRO A 140 -8.07 34.76 -9.87
N ASP A 141 -9.21 34.11 -10.07
CA ASP A 141 -9.39 32.82 -10.70
C ASP A 141 -9.03 32.93 -12.18
N ASN A 142 -7.78 32.61 -12.53
CA ASN A 142 -7.36 32.46 -13.92
C ASN A 142 -7.59 31.02 -14.36
N SER A 143 -8.87 30.70 -14.61
CA SER A 143 -9.30 29.51 -15.33
C SER A 143 -10.14 29.90 -16.55
N GLN A 144 -9.62 30.79 -17.41
CA GLN A 144 -10.18 31.00 -18.74
C GLN A 144 -9.11 31.59 -19.68
N LEU A 145 -8.55 30.75 -20.55
CA LEU A 145 -8.04 31.19 -21.84
C LEU A 145 -8.12 30.05 -22.87
N HIS A 146 -9.02 30.26 -23.81
CA HIS A 146 -8.94 29.94 -25.23
C HIS A 146 -8.91 28.46 -25.66
N THR A 147 -10.12 27.96 -25.86
CA THR A 147 -10.46 27.19 -27.06
C THR A 147 -10.12 28.03 -28.29
N ASP A 148 -9.01 27.75 -28.97
CA ASP A 148 -8.78 28.25 -30.31
C ASP A 148 -8.46 27.12 -31.29
N LYS A 149 -9.22 27.14 -32.38
CA LYS A 149 -9.16 26.21 -33.50
C LYS A 149 -8.01 26.63 -34.42
N SER A 150 -7.04 25.73 -34.63
CA SER A 150 -6.08 25.79 -35.74
C SER A 150 -5.75 24.35 -36.13
N GLN A 151 -6.47 23.78 -37.11
CA GLN A 151 -5.95 23.55 -38.46
C GLN A 151 -4.56 22.89 -38.51
N ILE A 152 -4.58 21.54 -38.44
CA ILE A 152 -3.98 20.54 -39.34
C ILE A 152 -2.61 20.90 -39.99
N PRO A 153 -1.60 20.01 -39.83
CA PRO A 153 -1.15 19.25 -41.00
C PRO A 153 -1.37 17.75 -40.83
N ALA A 154 -2.04 17.16 -41.81
CA ALA A 154 -2.20 15.73 -41.98
C ALA A 154 -0.81 15.12 -42.20
N LEU A 155 -0.24 14.50 -41.17
CA LEU A 155 0.93 13.66 -41.32
C LEU A 155 0.48 12.23 -41.64
N THR A 156 0.33 12.00 -42.93
CA THR A 156 0.70 10.79 -43.65
C THR A 156 0.90 9.54 -42.79
N ARG A 157 -0.23 8.86 -42.60
CA ARG A 157 -0.33 7.40 -42.46
C ARG A 157 0.65 6.71 -43.44
N PRO A 158 1.62 5.90 -43.00
CA PRO A 158 2.26 4.99 -43.92
C PRO A 158 1.24 3.91 -44.26
N ASN A 159 0.90 3.83 -45.56
CA ASN A 159 0.20 2.74 -46.23
C ASN A 159 0.17 1.44 -45.42
N SER A 160 -0.97 1.11 -44.79
CA SER A 160 -1.31 -0.30 -44.60
C SER A 160 -1.81 -0.77 -45.96
N GLY A 161 -0.88 -1.31 -46.73
CA GLY A 161 -1.18 -1.98 -47.99
C GLY A 161 -2.30 -2.98 -47.75
N ASP A 162 -3.34 -2.80 -48.54
CA ASP A 162 -4.29 -3.81 -48.95
C ASP A 162 -3.50 -5.06 -49.39
N ILE A 163 -3.43 -6.06 -48.52
CA ILE A 163 -2.93 -7.39 -48.85
C ILE A 163 -4.08 -8.33 -48.55
N GLY A 164 -4.64 -8.84 -49.64
CA GLY A 164 -5.76 -9.76 -49.67
C GLY A 164 -5.52 -11.08 -48.94
N PRO A 165 -6.51 -11.98 -49.01
CA PRO A 165 -6.53 -13.21 -48.24
C PRO A 165 -5.34 -14.09 -48.64
N PRO A 166 -4.66 -14.77 -47.70
CA PRO A 166 -3.56 -15.64 -48.10
C PRO A 166 -4.14 -16.86 -48.82
N ALA A 167 -4.00 -16.84 -50.13
CA ALA A 167 -4.06 -18.04 -50.93
C ALA A 167 -2.95 -18.99 -50.47
N LYS A 168 -3.34 -20.24 -50.26
CA LYS A 168 -2.70 -21.45 -50.78
C LYS A 168 -1.17 -21.60 -50.59
N ARG A 169 -0.85 -22.59 -49.74
CA ARG A 169 0.24 -23.59 -49.83
C ARG A 169 1.69 -23.14 -49.61
N SER A 170 2.32 -23.78 -48.63
CA SER A 170 3.65 -24.38 -48.76
C SER A 170 3.54 -25.85 -48.35
N ARG A 171 3.05 -26.67 -49.28
CA ARG A 171 3.12 -28.13 -49.21
C ARG A 171 4.57 -28.47 -49.52
N THR A 172 5.30 -29.01 -48.56
CA THR A 172 6.64 -29.54 -48.79
C THR A 172 6.52 -30.70 -49.78
N GLU A 173 6.86 -30.40 -51.04
CA GLU A 173 7.07 -31.37 -52.11
C GLU A 173 8.34 -32.16 -51.79
N CYS A 174 8.18 -33.34 -51.18
CA CYS A 174 9.07 -34.45 -51.50
C CYS A 174 8.63 -35.00 -52.85
N ARG A 175 9.51 -34.77 -53.82
CA ARG A 175 9.47 -35.18 -55.21
C ARG A 175 9.71 -36.70 -55.29
N THR A 176 8.66 -37.46 -55.53
CA THR A 176 8.70 -38.77 -56.19
C THR A 176 7.38 -38.85 -56.96
N GLY A 177 7.33 -38.32 -58.18
CA GLY A 177 7.69 -39.11 -59.35
C GLY A 177 6.41 -39.72 -59.91
N ASP A 178 5.70 -38.93 -60.74
CA ASP A 178 4.73 -39.46 -61.70
C ASP A 178 5.49 -40.41 -62.64
N GLY A 179 5.43 -41.69 -62.33
CA GLY A 179 5.66 -42.78 -63.24
C GLY A 179 4.31 -43.38 -63.58
N ALA A 180 3.72 -42.89 -64.67
CA ALA A 180 2.75 -43.65 -65.41
C ALA A 180 3.41 -44.93 -65.93
N VAL A 181 3.35 -46.03 -65.18
CA VAL A 181 3.55 -47.39 -65.69
C VAL A 181 2.78 -48.37 -64.79
N ASP A 182 1.86 -49.08 -65.44
CA ASP A 182 1.25 -50.35 -65.06
C ASP A 182 0.33 -50.42 -63.83
N SER A 183 -0.97 -50.51 -64.14
CA SER A 183 -1.88 -51.48 -63.54
C SER A 183 -1.21 -52.86 -63.49
N ALA A 184 -0.37 -53.10 -62.48
CA ALA A 184 0.09 -54.42 -62.11
C ALA A 184 -1.11 -55.12 -61.45
N THR A 185 -1.92 -55.72 -62.32
CA THR A 185 -2.65 -56.94 -62.03
C THR A 185 -1.81 -57.79 -61.09
N TYR A 186 -2.24 -57.95 -59.83
CA TYR A 186 -1.83 -59.11 -59.06
C TYR A 186 -2.47 -60.30 -59.77
N LEU A 187 -1.80 -60.72 -60.85
CA LEU A 187 -1.77 -62.09 -61.30
C LEU A 187 -1.32 -62.85 -60.06
N VAL A 188 -2.30 -63.35 -59.31
CA VAL A 188 -2.14 -64.59 -58.57
C VAL A 188 -1.65 -65.56 -59.63
N THR A 189 -0.34 -65.74 -59.69
CA THR A 189 0.32 -66.79 -60.44
C THR A 189 -0.16 -68.07 -59.78
N THR A 190 -1.34 -68.53 -60.18
CA THR A 190 -1.71 -69.92 -60.05
C THR A 190 -0.55 -70.70 -60.69
N PRO A 191 0.11 -71.61 -59.95
CA PRO A 191 1.00 -72.52 -60.62
C PRO A 191 0.12 -73.29 -61.61
N ASN A 192 0.37 -73.08 -62.90
CA ASN A 192 -0.09 -73.95 -63.98
C ASN A 192 0.50 -75.33 -63.68
N SER A 193 -0.19 -76.08 -62.81
CA SER A 193 -0.03 -77.50 -62.66
C SER A 193 -0.60 -78.10 -63.93
N SER A 194 0.30 -78.29 -64.89
CA SER A 194 0.10 -79.08 -66.08
C SER A 194 -0.61 -80.37 -65.68
N ARG A 195 -1.85 -80.45 -66.15
CA ARG A 195 -2.77 -81.56 -66.04
C ARG A 195 -2.20 -82.72 -66.85
N THR A 196 -1.32 -83.53 -66.23
CA THR A 196 -1.05 -84.89 -66.70
C THR A 196 -2.23 -85.77 -66.28
N SER A 197 -2.78 -86.43 -67.30
CA SER A 197 -3.94 -87.31 -67.24
C SER A 197 -3.71 -88.52 -66.34
N SER A 198 -4.78 -88.85 -65.62
CA SER A 198 -5.18 -90.19 -65.19
C SER A 198 -4.12 -91.04 -64.49
N ASP A 199 -4.05 -90.90 -63.16
CA ASP A 199 -3.95 -92.06 -62.29
C ASP A 199 -5.00 -91.92 -61.18
N THR A 200 -5.81 -92.95 -61.04
CA THR A 200 -6.91 -93.06 -60.10
C THR A 200 -6.38 -92.97 -58.67
N PRO A 201 -6.88 -92.06 -57.80
CA PRO A 201 -6.36 -91.93 -56.43
C PRO A 201 -6.99 -93.00 -55.53
N GLU A 202 -6.51 -94.23 -55.62
CA GLU A 202 -6.91 -95.34 -54.72
C GLU A 202 -6.07 -95.39 -53.44
N SER A 203 -5.62 -94.23 -52.93
CA SER A 203 -4.91 -94.20 -51.65
C SER A 203 -5.47 -93.13 -50.70
N PRO A 204 -6.02 -93.52 -49.52
CA PRO A 204 -6.51 -92.58 -48.52
C PRO A 204 -5.41 -91.64 -47.99
N GLU A 205 -4.14 -91.92 -48.25
CA GLU A 205 -3.03 -91.03 -47.89
C GLU A 205 -3.03 -89.71 -48.67
N TRP A 206 -3.44 -89.70 -49.94
CA TRP A 206 -3.47 -88.46 -50.72
C TRP A 206 -4.48 -87.46 -50.15
N MET A 207 -5.67 -87.93 -49.75
CA MET A 207 -6.67 -87.08 -49.08
C MET A 207 -6.15 -86.55 -47.74
N ARG A 208 -5.45 -87.36 -46.95
CA ARG A 208 -4.85 -86.90 -45.68
C ARG A 208 -3.83 -85.80 -45.92
N ARG A 209 -2.94 -85.96 -46.90
CA ARG A 209 -1.95 -84.92 -47.27
C ARG A 209 -2.64 -83.64 -47.73
N GLN A 210 -3.70 -83.74 -48.53
CA GLN A 210 -4.44 -82.58 -49.00
C GLN A 210 -5.18 -81.86 -47.86
N ILE A 211 -5.77 -82.60 -46.92
CA ILE A 211 -6.39 -82.02 -45.71
C ILE A 211 -5.34 -81.28 -44.88
N SER A 212 -4.21 -81.92 -44.56
CA SER A 212 -3.15 -81.27 -43.77
C SER A 212 -2.56 -80.03 -44.46
N ARG A 213 -2.47 -80.02 -45.79
CA ARG A 213 -2.07 -78.83 -46.55
C ARG A 213 -3.10 -77.70 -46.41
N LEU A 214 -4.38 -77.99 -46.59
CA LEU A 214 -5.44 -76.99 -46.46
C LEU A 214 -5.58 -76.46 -45.03
N GLU A 215 -5.36 -77.31 -44.01
CA GLU A 215 -5.30 -76.90 -42.60
C GLU A 215 -4.14 -75.91 -42.36
N ALA A 216 -2.95 -76.21 -42.89
CA ALA A 216 -1.80 -75.30 -42.79
C ALA A 216 -2.02 -73.97 -43.55
N GLU A 217 -2.66 -74.01 -44.72
CA GLU A 217 -3.04 -72.80 -45.48
C GLU A 217 -4.09 -71.97 -44.71
N LEU A 218 -5.07 -72.62 -44.05
CA LEU A 218 -6.08 -71.96 -43.22
C LEU A 218 -5.46 -71.29 -41.99
N ASP A 219 -4.56 -71.97 -41.28
CA ASP A 219 -3.88 -71.42 -40.11
C ASP A 219 -2.95 -70.26 -40.49
N THR A 220 -2.27 -70.35 -41.63
CA THR A 220 -1.49 -69.24 -42.19
C THR A 220 -2.38 -68.04 -42.53
N ALA A 221 -3.55 -68.28 -43.12
CA ALA A 221 -4.52 -67.22 -43.43
C ALA A 221 -5.10 -66.56 -42.16
N ARG A 222 -5.38 -67.35 -41.11
CA ARG A 222 -5.80 -66.82 -39.79
C ARG A 222 -4.73 -65.95 -39.16
N ALA A 223 -3.48 -66.42 -39.14
CA ALA A 223 -2.36 -65.65 -38.61
C ALA A 223 -2.15 -64.33 -39.38
N ALA A 224 -2.30 -64.35 -40.71
CA ALA A 224 -2.23 -63.14 -41.53
C ALA A 224 -3.39 -62.15 -41.23
N CYS A 225 -4.61 -62.67 -41.03
CA CYS A 225 -5.75 -61.85 -40.63
C CYS A 225 -5.54 -61.22 -39.24
N ASP A 226 -5.08 -61.99 -38.25
CA ASP A 226 -4.81 -61.49 -36.91
C ASP A 226 -3.71 -60.42 -36.90
N LEU A 227 -2.66 -60.61 -37.70
CA LEU A 227 -1.60 -59.61 -37.90
C LEU A 227 -2.17 -58.32 -38.51
N ALA A 228 -2.99 -58.43 -39.56
CA ALA A 228 -3.60 -57.27 -40.22
C ALA A 228 -4.54 -56.49 -39.27
N ILE A 229 -5.32 -57.18 -38.43
CA ILE A 229 -6.16 -56.54 -37.40
C ILE A 229 -5.27 -55.82 -36.37
N SER A 230 -4.18 -56.45 -35.94
CA SER A 230 -3.21 -55.86 -35.01
C SER A 230 -2.56 -54.60 -35.60
N GLU A 231 -2.13 -54.64 -36.85
CA GLU A 231 -1.57 -53.48 -37.56
C GLU A 231 -2.58 -52.33 -37.66
N GLN A 232 -3.84 -52.63 -37.99
CA GLN A 232 -4.90 -51.63 -38.06
C GLN A 232 -5.16 -50.97 -36.69
N ASP A 233 -5.12 -51.75 -35.61
CA ASP A 233 -5.26 -51.23 -34.25
C ASP A 233 -4.08 -50.35 -33.83
N VAL A 234 -2.85 -50.71 -34.22
CA VAL A 234 -1.65 -49.87 -34.01
C VAL A 234 -1.79 -48.55 -34.76
N ILE A 235 -2.22 -48.56 -36.02
CA ILE A 235 -2.44 -47.34 -36.81
C ILE A 235 -3.51 -46.46 -36.16
N ARG A 236 -4.63 -47.04 -35.69
CA ARG A 236 -5.70 -46.29 -35.02
C ARG A 236 -5.21 -45.63 -33.74
N LYS A 237 -4.45 -46.36 -32.91
CA LYS A 237 -3.85 -45.83 -31.68
C LYS A 237 -2.82 -44.74 -31.96
N ALA A 238 -1.97 -44.92 -32.97
CA ALA A 238 -0.99 -43.92 -33.38
C ALA A 238 -1.66 -42.62 -33.85
N TYR A 239 -2.72 -42.72 -34.66
CA TYR A 239 -3.49 -41.57 -35.10
C TYR A 239 -4.18 -40.84 -33.94
N GLN A 240 -4.76 -41.58 -32.99
CA GLN A 240 -5.36 -40.99 -31.79
C GLN A 240 -4.31 -40.28 -30.91
N ALA A 241 -3.13 -40.89 -30.74
CA ALA A 241 -2.02 -40.28 -30.02
C ALA A 241 -1.53 -38.99 -30.70
N GLU A 242 -1.43 -38.97 -32.04
CA GLU A 242 -1.10 -37.78 -32.81
C GLU A 242 -2.14 -36.67 -32.64
N GLN A 243 -3.43 -36.98 -32.69
CA GLN A 243 -4.50 -36.01 -32.45
C GLN A 243 -4.46 -35.44 -31.02
N ASN A 244 -4.19 -36.28 -30.02
CA ASN A 244 -4.01 -35.84 -28.64
C ASN A 244 -2.81 -34.90 -28.52
N ALA A 245 -1.65 -35.27 -29.10
CA ALA A 245 -0.46 -34.44 -29.09
C ALA A 245 -0.68 -33.08 -29.79
N ARG A 246 -1.45 -33.04 -30.89
CA ARG A 246 -1.84 -31.79 -31.56
C ARG A 246 -2.71 -30.91 -30.67
N ARG A 247 -3.71 -31.48 -29.99
CA ARG A 247 -4.57 -30.75 -29.05
C ARG A 247 -3.76 -30.18 -27.90
N GLU A 248 -2.89 -30.99 -27.31
CA GLU A 248 -2.00 -30.54 -26.23
C GLU A 248 -1.06 -29.42 -26.70
N ALA A 249 -0.44 -29.56 -27.87
CA ALA A 249 0.42 -28.52 -28.43
C ALA A 249 -0.35 -27.20 -28.66
N THR A 250 -1.59 -27.26 -29.16
CA THR A 250 -2.43 -26.05 -29.31
C THR A 250 -2.82 -25.43 -27.97
N ALA A 251 -3.09 -26.24 -26.95
CA ALA A 251 -3.39 -25.76 -25.61
C ALA A 251 -2.17 -25.10 -24.95
N GLN A 252 -1.00 -25.71 -25.06
CA GLN A 252 0.27 -25.14 -24.59
C GLN A 252 0.61 -23.83 -25.30
N LYS A 253 0.41 -23.75 -26.63
CA LYS A 253 0.58 -22.52 -27.39
C LYS A 253 -0.36 -21.41 -26.90
N SER A 254 -1.63 -21.72 -26.72
CA SER A 254 -2.61 -20.75 -26.21
C SER A 254 -2.27 -20.29 -24.78
N ALA A 255 -1.80 -21.20 -23.92
CA ALA A 255 -1.36 -20.85 -22.57
C ALA A 255 -0.11 -19.94 -22.59
N ALA A 256 0.84 -20.19 -23.49
CA ALA A 256 2.01 -19.35 -23.66
C ALA A 256 1.65 -17.95 -24.19
N GLU A 257 0.76 -17.85 -25.18
CA GLU A 257 0.24 -16.58 -25.71
C GLU A 257 -0.49 -15.77 -24.63
N ALA A 258 -1.33 -16.42 -23.81
CA ALA A 258 -1.99 -15.77 -22.69
C ALA A 258 -0.98 -15.26 -21.64
N ALA A 259 0.10 -16.01 -21.38
CA ALA A 259 1.16 -15.58 -20.48
C ALA A 259 1.95 -14.37 -21.03
N VAL A 260 2.21 -14.34 -22.34
CA VAL A 260 2.84 -13.19 -23.01
C VAL A 260 1.94 -11.96 -22.93
N SER A 261 0.64 -12.10 -23.24
CA SER A 261 -0.32 -11.00 -23.15
C SER A 261 -0.42 -10.40 -21.75
N ARG A 262 -0.41 -11.24 -20.70
CA ARG A 262 -0.36 -10.76 -19.30
C ARG A 262 0.90 -9.94 -19.01
N LYS A 263 2.06 -10.41 -19.46
CA LYS A 263 3.34 -9.68 -19.29
C LYS A 263 3.33 -8.34 -20.04
N GLU A 264 2.76 -8.28 -21.24
CA GLU A 264 2.63 -7.03 -22.01
C GLU A 264 1.74 -6.01 -21.30
N VAL A 265 0.61 -6.45 -20.74
CA VAL A 265 -0.28 -5.59 -19.94
C VAL A 265 0.43 -5.07 -18.69
N GLU A 266 1.17 -5.93 -17.98
CA GLU A 266 1.96 -5.52 -16.82
C GLU A 266 3.07 -4.53 -17.20
N GLN A 267 3.76 -4.77 -18.32
CA GLN A 267 4.79 -3.85 -18.83
C GLN A 267 4.17 -2.49 -19.21
N GLY A 268 3.01 -2.49 -19.87
CA GLY A 268 2.26 -1.27 -20.18
C GLY A 268 1.87 -0.50 -18.91
N ARG A 269 1.39 -1.21 -17.88
CA ARG A 269 1.06 -0.64 -16.57
C ARG A 269 2.28 0.01 -15.92
N LEU A 270 3.43 -0.69 -15.89
CA LEU A 270 4.67 -0.18 -15.31
C LEU A 270 5.22 1.04 -16.07
N ARG A 271 5.12 1.06 -17.40
CA ARG A 271 5.51 2.22 -18.21
C ARG A 271 4.63 3.43 -17.91
N ALA A 272 3.32 3.26 -17.83
CA ALA A 272 2.40 4.35 -17.47
C ALA A 272 2.66 4.87 -16.04
N GLU A 273 2.99 3.99 -15.10
CA GLU A 273 3.34 4.37 -13.73
C GLU A 273 4.66 5.15 -13.67
N LEU A 274 5.68 4.74 -14.45
CA LEU A 274 6.95 5.46 -14.59
C LEU A 274 6.72 6.86 -15.17
N GLU A 275 5.92 6.98 -16.22
CA GLU A 275 5.60 8.26 -16.86
C GLU A 275 4.86 9.19 -15.88
N ALA A 276 3.87 8.67 -15.15
CA ALA A 276 3.18 9.43 -14.11
C ALA A 276 4.13 9.90 -12.99
N ALA A 277 5.09 9.07 -12.58
CA ALA A 277 6.10 9.43 -11.59
C ALA A 277 7.06 10.52 -12.11
N LEU A 278 7.43 10.48 -13.40
CA LEU A 278 8.23 11.53 -14.03
C LEU A 278 7.48 12.86 -14.08
N PHE A 279 6.19 12.86 -14.42
CA PHE A 279 5.35 14.06 -14.34
C PHE A 279 5.27 14.63 -12.92
N GLN A 280 5.07 13.78 -11.90
CA GLN A 280 5.07 14.21 -10.50
C GLN A 280 6.42 14.79 -10.07
N LYS A 281 7.52 14.18 -10.51
CA LYS A 281 8.88 14.68 -10.24
C LYS A 281 9.09 16.06 -10.86
N SER A 282 8.66 16.27 -12.10
CA SER A 282 8.74 17.57 -12.77
C SER A 282 7.96 18.64 -11.99
N ALA A 283 6.70 18.35 -11.64
CA ALA A 283 5.88 19.29 -10.87
C ALA A 283 6.49 19.65 -9.50
N LEU A 284 7.08 18.67 -8.81
CA LEU A 284 7.80 18.93 -7.56
C LEU A 284 9.08 19.77 -7.77
N MET A 285 9.76 19.61 -8.89
CA MET A 285 10.93 20.41 -9.23
C MET A 285 10.54 21.88 -9.44
N ASP A 286 9.43 22.13 -10.14
CA ASP A 286 8.87 23.47 -10.34
C ASP A 286 8.47 24.12 -8.99
N ASP A 287 7.84 23.34 -8.09
CA ASP A 287 7.50 23.80 -6.74
C ASP A 287 8.74 24.16 -5.90
N VAL A 288 9.81 23.36 -6.01
CA VAL A 288 11.08 23.62 -5.32
C VAL A 288 11.73 24.90 -5.85
N GLU A 289 11.72 25.11 -7.16
CA GLU A 289 12.22 26.34 -7.78
C GLU A 289 11.43 27.57 -7.31
N LEU A 290 10.10 27.46 -7.25
CA LEU A 290 9.23 28.52 -6.73
C LEU A 290 9.49 28.81 -5.24
N LEU A 291 9.66 27.78 -4.42
CA LEU A 291 10.00 27.95 -3.00
C LEU A 291 11.38 28.57 -2.82
N HIS A 292 12.35 28.20 -3.66
CA HIS A 292 13.68 28.78 -3.65
C HIS A 292 13.62 30.28 -3.98
N GLY A 293 12.88 30.67 -5.03
CA GLY A 293 12.65 32.08 -5.36
C GLY A 293 11.93 32.87 -4.27
N ARG A 294 11.01 32.24 -3.52
CA ARG A 294 10.38 32.86 -2.35
C ARG A 294 11.37 33.03 -1.19
N LEU A 295 12.22 32.03 -0.95
CA LEU A 295 13.21 32.06 0.11
C LEU A 295 14.20 33.21 -0.11
N THR A 296 14.76 33.33 -1.33
CA THR A 296 15.68 34.42 -1.68
C THR A 296 15.02 35.79 -1.50
N ALA A 297 13.77 35.96 -1.96
CA ALA A 297 13.02 37.20 -1.75
C ALA A 297 12.78 37.54 -0.27
N THR A 298 12.54 36.53 0.58
CA THR A 298 12.42 36.75 2.04
C THR A 298 13.75 37.06 2.70
N GLU A 299 14.83 36.44 2.25
CA GLU A 299 16.19 36.69 2.75
C GLU A 299 16.63 38.13 2.44
N GLU A 300 16.35 38.62 1.22
CA GLU A 300 16.59 40.02 0.84
C GLU A 300 15.80 41.00 1.73
N ARG A 301 14.51 40.72 2.00
CA ARG A 301 13.70 41.53 2.92
C ARG A 301 14.27 41.54 4.33
N LEU A 302 14.73 40.39 4.81
CA LEU A 302 15.33 40.26 6.15
C LEU A 302 16.63 41.06 6.24
N LYS A 303 17.45 41.05 5.17
CA LYS A 303 18.67 41.86 5.07
C LYS A 303 18.37 43.37 5.12
N ILE A 304 17.27 43.81 4.51
CA ILE A 304 16.79 45.21 4.60
C ILE A 304 16.37 45.54 6.05
N VAL A 305 15.56 44.68 6.68
CA VAL A 305 15.12 44.88 8.08
C VAL A 305 16.31 44.89 9.04
N GLN A 306 17.28 44.00 8.84
CA GLN A 306 18.50 43.98 9.63
C GLN A 306 19.33 45.26 9.44
N SER A 307 19.33 45.83 8.24
CA SER A 307 19.95 47.14 7.99
C SER A 307 19.21 48.28 8.73
N SER A 308 17.88 48.22 8.85
CA SER A 308 17.10 49.16 9.68
C SER A 308 17.28 48.95 11.19
N SER A 309 17.64 47.75 11.65
CA SER A 309 17.97 47.49 13.06
C SER A 309 19.17 48.29 13.54
N ASN A 310 20.08 48.70 12.65
CA ASN A 310 21.18 49.59 12.98
C ASN A 310 20.71 51.02 13.32
N GLU A 311 19.51 51.43 12.91
CA GLU A 311 18.89 52.67 13.39
C GLU A 311 18.40 52.55 14.84
N SER A 312 18.06 51.34 15.30
CA SER A 312 17.72 51.08 16.70
C SER A 312 18.91 51.31 17.62
N ALA A 313 20.12 50.88 17.22
CA ALA A 313 21.34 51.14 17.97
C ALA A 313 21.63 52.65 18.09
N ARG A 314 21.39 53.42 17.02
CA ARG A 314 21.48 54.89 17.05
C ARG A 314 20.41 55.51 17.96
N SER A 315 19.23 54.91 18.05
CA SER A 315 18.19 55.37 18.99
C SER A 315 18.51 55.04 20.45
N ASP A 316 19.18 53.92 20.72
CA ASP A 316 19.63 53.55 22.07
C ASP A 316 20.77 54.47 22.56
N GLU A 317 21.68 54.87 21.66
CA GLU A 317 22.69 55.90 21.95
C GLU A 317 22.04 57.26 22.25
N ARG A 318 21.06 57.68 21.44
CA ARG A 318 20.28 58.91 21.70
C ARG A 318 19.51 58.84 23.01
N PHE A 319 18.91 57.69 23.33
CA PHE A 319 18.21 57.47 24.60
C PHE A 319 19.16 57.57 25.79
N SER A 320 20.38 57.03 25.65
CA SER A 320 21.42 57.13 26.68
C SER A 320 21.93 58.57 26.85
N SER A 321 22.11 59.33 25.76
CA SER A 321 22.42 60.77 25.83
C SER A 321 21.30 61.57 26.49
N LEU A 322 20.04 61.34 26.12
CA LEU A 322 18.89 62.01 26.72
C LEU A 322 18.72 61.66 28.20
N LYS A 323 19.04 60.42 28.59
CA LYS A 323 19.04 59.99 29.99
C LYS A 323 20.11 60.74 30.79
N LEU A 324 21.31 60.90 30.23
CA LEU A 324 22.39 61.67 30.85
C LEU A 324 22.01 63.16 30.98
N GLU A 325 21.38 63.72 29.94
CA GLU A 325 20.93 65.11 29.91
C GLU A 325 19.77 65.35 30.91
N LEU A 326 18.89 64.35 31.09
CA LEU A 326 17.85 64.36 32.11
C LEU A 326 18.45 64.34 33.51
N GLU A 327 19.44 63.49 33.76
CA GLU A 327 20.14 63.40 35.05
C GLU A 327 20.88 64.72 35.36
N GLU A 328 21.55 65.32 34.37
CA GLU A 328 22.18 66.63 34.52
C GLU A 328 21.14 67.74 34.76
N ALA A 329 19.99 67.71 34.08
CA ALA A 329 18.89 68.63 34.35
C ALA A 329 18.31 68.44 35.76
N GLN A 330 18.26 67.20 36.25
CA GLN A 330 17.82 66.87 37.60
C GLN A 330 18.79 67.39 38.66
N ASP A 331 20.10 67.28 38.42
CA ASP A 331 21.15 67.85 39.26
C ASP A 331 21.11 69.40 39.25
N ARG A 332 20.90 70.01 38.08
CA ARG A 332 20.68 71.47 37.98
C ARG A 332 19.42 71.90 38.71
N ALA A 333 18.33 71.14 38.61
CA ALA A 333 17.09 71.41 39.33
C ALA A 333 17.28 71.28 40.84
N HIS A 334 18.01 70.26 41.32
CA HIS A 334 18.36 70.13 42.74
C HIS A 334 19.26 71.27 43.22
N LYS A 335 20.23 71.70 42.41
CA LYS A 335 21.11 72.85 42.71
C LYS A 335 20.32 74.16 42.76
N LEU A 336 19.40 74.37 41.82
CA LEU A 336 18.46 75.49 41.83
C LEU A 336 17.49 75.41 42.99
N GLN A 337 17.02 74.23 43.37
CA GLN A 337 16.17 74.02 44.55
C GLN A 337 16.94 74.36 45.84
N LEU A 338 18.23 74.02 45.92
CA LEU A 338 19.10 74.41 47.04
C LEU A 338 19.31 75.94 47.09
N GLN A 339 19.47 76.58 45.93
CA GLN A 339 19.53 78.05 45.82
C GLN A 339 18.19 78.70 46.15
N LYS A 340 17.08 78.11 45.73
CA LYS A 340 15.71 78.53 46.06
C LYS A 340 15.45 78.41 47.55
N SER A 341 15.86 77.33 48.22
CA SER A 341 15.77 77.21 49.68
C SER A 341 16.66 78.22 50.42
N ARG A 342 17.79 78.64 49.82
CA ARG A 342 18.62 79.75 50.33
C ARG A 342 17.97 81.12 50.14
N LEU A 343 17.30 81.35 49.00
CA LEU A 343 16.56 82.58 48.70
C LEU A 343 15.26 82.67 49.51
N GLU A 344 14.53 81.56 49.70
CA GLU A 344 13.34 81.46 50.55
C GLU A 344 13.67 81.65 52.04
N ALA A 345 14.91 81.39 52.48
CA ALA A 345 15.38 81.73 53.83
C ALA A 345 15.74 83.22 54.00
N GLN A 346 15.85 84.01 52.93
CA GLN A 346 16.20 85.43 52.97
C GLN A 346 15.11 86.39 52.48
N GLN A 347 14.07 85.92 51.79
CA GLN A 347 13.04 86.80 51.25
C GLN A 347 11.67 86.14 51.29
N GLY A 348 10.84 86.64 52.20
CA GLY A 348 9.40 86.62 51.99
C GLY A 348 9.04 87.47 50.77
N ILE A 349 7.98 87.03 50.08
CA ILE A 349 7.14 87.77 49.13
C ILE A 349 7.57 87.69 47.64
N LYS A 350 6.82 86.81 46.94
CA LYS A 350 6.27 86.92 45.57
C LYS A 350 7.24 87.00 44.39
N SER A 351 7.40 85.88 43.69
CA SER A 351 7.25 85.74 42.23
C SER A 351 7.22 84.24 41.85
N GLU A 352 6.72 83.93 40.65
CA GLU A 352 6.66 82.60 40.00
C GLU A 352 5.47 81.68 40.33
N THR A 353 4.29 82.10 39.88
CA THR A 353 3.10 81.27 39.77
C THR A 353 3.09 80.35 38.54
N THR A 354 3.97 80.57 37.56
CA THR A 354 3.98 79.83 36.28
C THR A 354 4.74 78.51 36.31
N GLU A 355 5.91 78.44 36.97
CA GLU A 355 6.68 77.18 37.09
C GLU A 355 6.01 76.18 38.05
N LEU A 356 5.31 76.72 39.06
CA LEU A 356 4.57 75.92 40.04
C LEU A 356 3.37 75.23 39.40
N ASP A 357 2.69 75.89 38.46
CA ASP A 357 1.59 75.29 37.70
C ASP A 357 2.07 74.20 36.73
N ASP A 358 3.24 74.36 36.10
CA ASP A 358 3.83 73.34 35.22
C ASP A 358 4.31 72.10 36.00
N ALA A 359 4.94 72.31 37.17
CA ALA A 359 5.27 71.23 38.10
C ALA A 359 4.01 70.50 38.60
N ARG A 360 2.93 71.24 38.86
CA ARG A 360 1.63 70.68 39.26
C ARG A 360 0.99 69.87 38.14
N ALA A 361 1.15 70.27 36.88
CA ALA A 361 0.72 69.52 35.72
C ALA A 361 1.50 68.19 35.58
N LYS A 362 2.83 68.22 35.70
CA LYS A 362 3.69 67.02 35.65
C LYS A 362 3.39 66.03 36.78
N ILE A 363 3.14 66.53 38.00
CA ILE A 363 2.73 65.68 39.13
C ILE A 363 1.37 65.02 38.87
N LYS A 364 0.41 65.74 38.27
CA LYS A 364 -0.88 65.15 37.87
C LYS A 364 -0.70 64.08 36.78
N GLN A 365 0.18 64.31 35.81
CA GLN A 365 0.51 63.34 34.76
C GLN A 365 1.14 62.07 35.34
N LEU A 366 2.19 62.21 36.15
CA LEU A 366 2.85 61.06 36.81
C LEU A 366 1.87 60.28 37.69
N LYS A 367 0.98 60.98 38.40
CA LYS A 367 -0.08 60.33 39.20
C LYS A 367 -1.06 59.53 38.34
N SER A 368 -1.33 59.98 37.11
CA SER A 368 -2.18 59.25 36.16
C SER A 368 -1.46 58.03 35.56
N GLU A 369 -0.17 58.13 35.26
CA GLU A 369 0.65 57.02 34.79
C GLU A 369 0.82 55.94 35.86
N VAL A 370 1.06 56.32 37.12
CA VAL A 370 1.11 55.37 38.24
C VAL A 370 -0.22 54.62 38.40
N LYS A 371 -1.36 55.29 38.21
CA LYS A 371 -2.67 54.62 38.23
C LYS A 371 -2.82 53.62 37.08
N ARG A 372 -2.37 53.98 35.89
CA ARG A 372 -2.38 53.09 34.72
C ARG A 372 -1.47 51.87 34.92
N PHE A 373 -0.24 52.06 35.39
CA PHE A 373 0.65 50.94 35.68
C PHE A 373 0.08 50.01 36.75
N LYS A 374 -0.62 50.56 37.76
CA LYS A 374 -1.29 49.75 38.78
C LYS A 374 -2.42 48.89 38.19
N SER A 375 -3.20 49.41 37.23
CA SER A 375 -4.22 48.61 36.55
C SER A 375 -3.61 47.54 35.63
N ASP A 376 -2.55 47.87 34.91
CA ASP A 376 -1.86 46.92 34.03
C ASP A 376 -1.23 45.77 34.82
N PHE A 377 -0.60 46.09 35.97
CA PHE A 377 -0.06 45.09 36.88
C PHE A 377 -1.13 44.15 37.42
N ALA A 378 -2.28 44.68 37.86
CA ALA A 378 -3.40 43.86 38.34
C ALA A 378 -3.96 42.95 37.22
N SER A 379 -4.00 43.43 35.98
CA SER A 379 -4.44 42.63 34.82
C SER A 379 -3.47 41.48 34.52
N ILE A 380 -2.16 41.75 34.53
CA ILE A 380 -1.13 40.72 34.33
C ILE A 380 -1.17 39.68 35.44
N GLN A 381 -1.33 40.09 36.70
CA GLN A 381 -1.47 39.19 37.83
C GLN A 381 -2.67 38.24 37.67
N GLY A 382 -3.84 38.77 37.26
CA GLY A 382 -5.02 37.95 36.99
C GLY A 382 -4.82 36.94 35.86
N ARG A 383 -4.09 37.32 34.80
CA ARG A 383 -3.72 36.39 33.72
C ARG A 383 -2.77 35.29 34.22
N LEU A 384 -1.79 35.65 35.04
CA LEU A 384 -0.85 34.70 35.62
C LEU A 384 -1.56 33.65 36.49
N GLU A 385 -2.44 34.08 37.39
CA GLU A 385 -3.24 33.17 38.23
C GLU A 385 -4.13 32.23 37.40
N SER A 386 -4.75 32.75 36.32
CA SER A 386 -5.54 31.94 35.40
C SER A 386 -4.69 30.87 34.70
N THR A 387 -3.48 31.25 34.23
CA THR A 387 -2.56 30.30 33.61
C THR A 387 -2.06 29.24 34.59
N GLN A 388 -1.79 29.62 35.85
CA GLN A 388 -1.39 28.68 36.90
C GLN A 388 -2.48 27.65 37.20
N LYS A 389 -3.74 28.09 37.35
CA LYS A 389 -4.89 27.17 37.53
C LYS A 389 -5.05 26.24 36.33
N SER A 390 -4.89 26.75 35.12
CA SER A 390 -4.94 25.94 33.90
C SER A 390 -3.85 24.85 33.88
N LEU A 391 -2.62 25.21 34.24
CA LEU A 391 -1.50 24.28 34.32
C LEU A 391 -1.76 23.16 35.34
N GLU A 392 -2.22 23.53 36.54
CA GLU A 392 -2.52 22.56 37.61
C GLU A 392 -3.63 21.57 37.18
N THR A 393 -4.66 22.04 36.46
CA THR A 393 -5.69 21.13 35.93
C THR A 393 -5.14 20.15 34.89
N LYS A 394 -4.20 20.59 34.04
CA LYS A 394 -3.54 19.70 33.07
C LYS A 394 -2.63 18.69 33.76
N GLU A 395 -1.89 19.10 34.78
CA GLU A 395 -1.03 18.22 35.58
C GLU A 395 -1.84 17.11 36.28
N ARG A 396 -2.98 17.45 36.88
CA ARG A 396 -3.90 16.45 37.47
C ARG A 396 -4.42 15.47 36.42
N LYS A 397 -4.76 15.93 35.22
CA LYS A 397 -5.17 15.06 34.10
C LYS A 397 -4.06 14.12 33.66
N CYS A 398 -2.83 14.63 33.49
CA CYS A 398 -1.66 13.81 33.14
C CYS A 398 -1.40 12.74 34.22
N SER A 399 -1.47 13.12 35.50
CA SER A 399 -1.30 12.19 36.62
C SER A 399 -2.36 11.09 36.65
N SER A 400 -3.62 11.43 36.34
CA SER A 400 -4.72 10.47 36.22
C SER A 400 -4.48 9.47 35.08
N THR A 401 -4.10 9.96 33.90
CA THR A 401 -3.77 9.10 32.75
C THR A 401 -2.59 8.18 33.05
N ARG A 402 -1.55 8.68 33.71
CA ARG A 402 -0.38 7.88 34.14
C ARG A 402 -0.79 6.74 35.07
N ARG A 403 -1.66 7.00 36.07
CA ARG A 403 -2.18 5.93 36.96
C ARG A 403 -2.96 4.86 36.18
N ARG A 404 -3.78 5.27 35.21
CA ARG A 404 -4.53 4.32 34.36
C ARG A 404 -3.58 3.45 33.52
N TYR A 405 -2.55 4.07 32.94
CA TYR A 405 -1.53 3.35 32.19
C TYR A 405 -0.81 2.28 33.03
N GLU A 406 -0.35 2.64 34.23
CA GLU A 406 0.28 1.67 35.14
C GLU A 406 -0.69 0.54 35.53
N SER A 407 -1.96 0.85 35.80
CA SER A 407 -2.98 -0.18 36.07
C SER A 407 -3.17 -1.15 34.90
N THR A 408 -3.23 -0.65 33.67
CA THR A 408 -3.35 -1.49 32.48
C THR A 408 -2.10 -2.33 32.24
N LYS A 409 -0.91 -1.78 32.51
CA LYS A 409 0.37 -2.49 32.42
C LYS A 409 0.43 -3.67 33.39
N VAL A 410 -0.01 -3.47 34.63
CA VAL A 410 -0.11 -4.57 35.62
C VAL A 410 -1.07 -5.65 35.15
N LYS A 411 -2.27 -5.28 34.64
CA LYS A 411 -3.23 -6.25 34.10
C LYS A 411 -2.66 -7.04 32.92
N LEU A 412 -1.94 -6.39 32.02
CA LEU A 412 -1.30 -7.04 30.88
C LEU A 412 -0.24 -8.06 31.35
N GLY A 413 0.52 -7.72 32.40
CA GLY A 413 1.45 -8.66 33.05
C GLY A 413 0.75 -9.92 33.57
N ILE A 414 -0.43 -9.78 34.19
CA ILE A 414 -1.24 -10.92 34.65
C ILE A 414 -1.69 -11.79 33.47
N TYR A 415 -2.19 -11.19 32.39
CA TYR A 415 -2.61 -11.94 31.20
C TYR A 415 -1.46 -12.67 30.53
N LYS A 416 -0.28 -12.05 30.45
CA LYS A 416 0.93 -12.69 29.91
C LYS A 416 1.30 -13.93 30.71
N ALA A 417 1.34 -13.83 32.04
CA ALA A 417 1.64 -14.97 32.91
C ALA A 417 0.59 -16.10 32.76
N ARG A 418 -0.69 -15.74 32.60
CA ARG A 418 -1.75 -16.73 32.34
C ARG A 418 -1.57 -17.46 31.01
N LEU A 419 -1.23 -16.72 29.94
CA LEU A 419 -1.00 -17.30 28.62
C LEU A 419 0.19 -18.26 28.64
N GLU A 420 1.29 -17.88 29.31
CA GLU A 420 2.46 -18.75 29.49
C GLU A 420 2.06 -20.06 30.21
N ASN A 421 1.23 -19.98 31.26
CA ASN A 421 0.72 -21.17 31.94
C ASN A 421 -0.15 -22.06 31.04
N GLU A 422 -1.03 -21.48 30.23
CA GLU A 422 -1.87 -22.22 29.28
C GLU A 422 -1.03 -22.89 28.19
N GLN A 423 0.00 -22.21 27.70
CA GLN A 423 0.95 -22.77 26.73
C GLN A 423 1.72 -23.97 27.31
N ILE A 424 2.18 -23.86 28.56
CA ILE A 424 2.84 -24.98 29.27
C ILE A 424 1.87 -26.16 29.39
N LEU A 425 0.59 -25.93 29.71
CA LEU A 425 -0.40 -26.99 29.81
C LEU A 425 -0.66 -27.67 28.46
N MET A 426 -0.80 -26.89 27.39
CA MET A 426 -0.97 -27.42 26.03
C MET A 426 0.23 -28.23 25.57
N GLN A 427 1.44 -27.78 25.89
CA GLN A 427 2.66 -28.52 25.58
C GLN A 427 2.68 -29.86 26.32
N LYS A 428 2.38 -29.87 27.63
CA LYS A 428 2.23 -31.11 28.40
C LYS A 428 1.17 -32.04 27.80
N LEU A 429 0.01 -31.51 27.42
CA LEU A 429 -1.05 -32.31 26.81
C LEU A 429 -0.60 -32.93 25.49
N LYS A 430 0.09 -32.16 24.64
CA LYS A 430 0.67 -32.66 23.38
C LYS A 430 1.67 -33.78 23.64
N ASP A 431 2.55 -33.60 24.62
CA ASP A 431 3.58 -34.58 24.97
C ASP A 431 2.98 -35.87 25.56
N THR A 432 1.82 -35.80 26.22
CA THR A 432 1.09 -36.98 26.70
C THR A 432 0.27 -37.66 25.59
N LEU A 433 -0.54 -36.90 24.84
CA LEU A 433 -1.46 -37.48 23.85
C LEU A 433 -0.75 -38.05 22.63
N THR A 434 0.33 -37.43 22.17
CA THR A 434 0.97 -37.84 20.91
C THR A 434 1.59 -39.24 21.04
N PRO A 435 2.43 -39.54 22.03
CA PRO A 435 3.03 -40.88 22.12
C PRO A 435 2.01 -41.98 22.40
N GLU A 436 1.01 -41.69 23.25
CA GLU A 436 0.05 -42.69 23.69
C GLU A 436 -1.01 -43.01 22.62
N ALA A 437 -1.51 -41.98 21.92
CA ALA A 437 -2.42 -42.17 20.80
C ALA A 437 -1.74 -42.86 19.61
N TYR A 438 -0.48 -42.49 19.29
CA TYR A 438 0.26 -43.17 18.21
C TYR A 438 0.59 -44.62 18.58
N ARG A 439 0.93 -44.92 19.85
CA ARG A 439 1.08 -46.32 20.30
C ARG A 439 -0.21 -47.12 20.17
N SER A 440 -1.33 -46.56 20.63
CA SER A 440 -2.64 -47.22 20.55
C SER A 440 -3.06 -47.48 19.10
N LEU A 441 -2.87 -46.49 18.22
CA LEU A 441 -3.17 -46.62 16.79
C LEU A 441 -2.25 -47.62 16.08
N GLY A 442 -0.97 -47.68 16.46
CA GLY A 442 -0.05 -48.71 15.98
C GLY A 442 -0.50 -50.11 16.36
N ALA A 443 -0.90 -50.31 17.63
CA ALA A 443 -1.40 -51.59 18.11
C ALA A 443 -2.69 -52.03 17.39
N THR A 444 -3.60 -51.11 17.06
CA THR A 444 -4.80 -51.46 16.28
C THR A 444 -4.48 -51.82 14.84
N HIS A 445 -3.53 -51.12 14.19
CA HIS A 445 -3.07 -51.48 12.84
C HIS A 445 -2.39 -52.85 12.81
N GLU A 446 -1.57 -53.18 13.81
CA GLU A 446 -0.97 -54.51 13.93
C GLU A 446 -2.03 -55.59 14.10
N THR A 447 -3.04 -55.34 14.95
CA THR A 447 -4.15 -56.28 15.19
C THR A 447 -4.98 -56.48 13.91
N LEU A 448 -5.30 -55.41 13.19
CA LEU A 448 -6.03 -55.48 11.93
C LEU A 448 -5.21 -56.20 10.85
N GLY A 449 -3.91 -55.92 10.76
CA GLY A 449 -3.00 -56.61 9.84
C GLY A 449 -2.93 -58.11 10.10
N ALA A 450 -2.87 -58.51 11.38
CA ALA A 450 -2.91 -59.91 11.78
C ALA A 450 -4.25 -60.58 11.40
N PHE A 451 -5.37 -59.89 11.61
CA PHE A 451 -6.69 -60.37 11.21
C PHE A 451 -6.81 -60.54 9.69
N LEU A 452 -6.41 -59.53 8.91
CA LEU A 452 -6.44 -59.58 7.45
C LEU A 452 -5.53 -60.68 6.89
N SER A 453 -4.39 -60.93 7.53
CA SER A 453 -3.50 -62.04 7.18
C SER A 453 -4.16 -63.41 7.44
N ALA A 454 -4.90 -63.54 8.54
CA ALA A 454 -5.58 -64.79 8.89
C ALA A 454 -6.71 -65.17 7.91
N ILE A 455 -7.35 -64.19 7.26
CA ILE A 455 -8.39 -64.41 6.24
C ILE A 455 -7.83 -64.60 4.82
N GLY A 456 -6.50 -64.69 4.67
CA GLY A 456 -5.85 -65.03 3.40
C GLY A 456 -5.79 -63.89 2.37
N LEU A 457 -6.01 -62.64 2.79
CA LEU A 457 -5.81 -61.49 1.92
C LEU A 457 -4.31 -61.12 1.88
N PRO A 458 -3.70 -60.99 0.69
CA PRO A 458 -2.30 -60.61 0.58
C PRO A 458 -2.11 -59.17 1.12
N PRO A 459 -0.97 -58.89 1.78
CA PRO A 459 -0.69 -57.57 2.31
C PRO A 459 -0.63 -56.55 1.17
N ALA A 460 -1.43 -55.48 1.28
CA ALA A 460 -1.54 -54.41 0.30
C ALA A 460 -0.28 -53.52 0.28
N ASN A 461 0.86 -54.08 -0.11
CA ASN A 461 2.11 -53.34 -0.19
C ASN A 461 2.64 -53.29 -1.62
N LYS A 462 2.64 -52.07 -2.17
CA LYS A 462 3.43 -51.59 -3.31
C LYS A 462 3.11 -52.21 -4.67
N GLU A 463 2.02 -51.79 -5.28
CA GLU A 463 1.99 -51.68 -6.74
C GLU A 463 1.28 -50.39 -7.13
N GLY A 464 1.93 -49.58 -7.96
CA GLY A 464 1.55 -48.20 -8.26
C GLY A 464 0.14 -48.11 -8.82
N SER A 465 -0.75 -47.46 -8.07
CA SER A 465 -2.09 -47.15 -8.54
C SER A 465 -2.12 -45.74 -9.15
N PRO A 466 -2.59 -45.58 -10.39
CA PRO A 466 -2.90 -44.29 -10.98
C PRO A 466 -4.13 -43.69 -10.29
N GLY A 467 -4.07 -42.38 -10.02
CA GLY A 467 -5.08 -41.63 -9.28
C GLY A 467 -6.49 -41.65 -9.89
N PRO A 468 -7.50 -41.26 -9.10
CA PRO A 468 -8.90 -41.42 -9.44
C PRO A 468 -9.30 -40.45 -10.57
N LYS A 469 -10.08 -40.95 -11.52
CA LYS A 469 -10.76 -40.15 -12.53
C LYS A 469 -11.86 -39.34 -11.85
N GLU A 470 -11.76 -38.02 -11.95
CA GLU A 470 -12.85 -37.10 -11.62
C GLU A 470 -14.03 -37.35 -12.58
N GLU A 471 -15.16 -37.78 -12.02
CA GLU A 471 -16.47 -37.72 -12.63
C GLU A 471 -16.89 -36.25 -12.70
N SER A 472 -17.11 -35.75 -13.93
CA SER A 472 -17.74 -34.46 -14.18
C SER A 472 -19.23 -34.68 -14.38
N ASP A 473 -20.03 -33.99 -13.57
CA ASP A 473 -21.38 -33.52 -13.88
C ASP A 473 -21.37 -31.98 -13.90
#